data_AF-A0A839S0P2-F1
#
_entry.id   AF-A0A839S0P2-F1
#
_cell.length_a   1.000
_cell.length_b   1.000
_cell.length_c   1.000
_cell.angle_alpha   90.00
_cell.angle_beta   90.00
_cell.angle_gamma   90.00
#
_symmetry.space_group_name_H-M   'P 1'
#
loop_
_entity.id
_entity.type
_entity.pdbx_description
1 polymer ?
#
loop_
_entity_poly.entity_id
_entity_poly.type
_entity_poly.pdbx_seq_one_letter_code
_entity_poly.pdbx_strand_id
1 'polypeptide(L)'
;MRNIPVDLGGFKLMVSEAPVMKTREDENGNVVPVTNYEDGSQQFVVSLFAKRKPRPDGGRVGKGEEIKVTLATDPGDEFDEGMYVELIDATGSPWAMKDQQGNVNSGLSFKAAGMKPAGQGGLSSAA
;
A
#
# COMPACT_ATOMS: atom_id res chain seq x y z
N MET A 1 -15.04 -8.86 6.66
CA MET A 1 -14.26 -8.59 5.42
C MET A 1 -12.97 -9.38 5.51
N ARG A 2 -12.49 -9.97 4.41
CA ARG A 2 -11.36 -10.91 4.45
C ARG A 2 -10.19 -10.33 3.67
N ASN A 3 -9.00 -10.35 4.27
CA ASN A 3 -7.76 -10.06 3.56
C ASN A 3 -7.47 -11.21 2.59
N ILE A 4 -7.37 -10.89 1.30
CA ILE A 4 -7.08 -11.84 0.22
C ILE A 4 -5.65 -11.58 -0.24
N PRO A 5 -4.78 -12.60 -0.35
CA PRO A 5 -3.43 -12.40 -0.91
C PRO A 5 -3.48 -11.77 -2.30
N VAL A 6 -2.59 -10.81 -2.55
CA VAL A 6 -2.46 -10.14 -3.86
C VAL A 6 -1.05 -10.32 -4.38
N ASP A 7 -0.93 -10.78 -5.61
CA ASP A 7 0.34 -10.84 -6.33
C ASP A 7 0.59 -9.51 -7.08
N LEU A 8 1.61 -8.78 -6.63
CA LEU A 8 2.08 -7.54 -7.26
C LEU A 8 3.42 -7.71 -7.99
N GLY A 9 3.92 -8.94 -8.16
CA GLY A 9 5.21 -9.22 -8.82
C GLY A 9 5.30 -8.72 -10.27
N GLY A 10 4.15 -8.56 -10.94
CA GLY A 10 4.04 -7.97 -12.28
C GLY A 10 4.14 -6.43 -12.32
N PHE A 11 4.30 -5.76 -11.18
CA PHE A 11 4.33 -4.31 -11.08
C PHE A 11 5.66 -3.81 -10.52
N LYS A 12 6.06 -2.62 -10.94
CA LYS A 12 7.05 -1.79 -10.25
C LYS A 12 6.27 -0.92 -9.27
N LEU A 13 6.61 -0.99 -7.99
CA LEU A 13 6.01 -0.17 -6.95
C LEU A 13 7.04 0.87 -6.54
N MET A 14 6.74 2.14 -6.81
CA MET A 14 7.57 3.27 -6.41
C MET A 14 6.90 3.97 -5.24
N VAL A 15 7.64 4.33 -4.20
CA VAL A 15 7.14 5.17 -3.12
C VAL A 15 6.79 6.55 -3.69
N SER A 16 5.50 6.93 -3.65
CA SER A 16 5.04 8.26 -4.05
C SER A 16 4.84 9.20 -2.85
N GLU A 17 4.67 8.64 -1.65
CA GLU A 17 4.69 9.35 -0.38
C GLU A 17 5.33 8.42 0.64
N ALA A 18 6.35 8.92 1.36
CA ALA A 18 7.09 8.13 2.33
C ALA A 18 6.17 7.55 3.42
N PRO A 19 6.54 6.40 4.02
CA PRO A 19 5.74 5.82 5.08
C PRO A 19 5.63 6.75 6.28
N VAL A 20 4.42 6.87 6.81
CA VAL A 20 4.16 7.65 8.03
C VAL A 20 3.28 6.86 8.98
N MET A 21 3.36 7.18 10.27
CA MET A 21 2.46 6.61 11.27
C MET A 21 1.02 6.94 10.89
N LYS A 22 0.20 5.89 10.80
CA LYS A 22 -1.21 6.05 10.44
C LYS A 22 -1.95 6.57 11.66
N THR A 23 -2.62 7.71 11.51
CA THR A 23 -3.42 8.33 12.57
C THR A 23 -4.90 8.33 12.20
N ARG A 24 -5.75 8.47 13.22
CA ARG A 24 -7.19 8.68 13.10
C ARG A 24 -7.65 9.67 14.16
N GLU A 25 -8.80 10.27 13.94
CA GLU A 25 -9.49 11.03 14.98
C GLU A 25 -10.22 10.06 15.94
N ASP A 26 -10.20 10.36 17.24
CA ASP A 26 -11.03 9.67 18.25
C ASP A 26 -12.38 10.38 18.46
N GLU A 27 -13.22 9.85 19.34
CA GLU A 27 -14.56 10.41 19.61
C GLU A 27 -14.51 11.81 20.26
N ASN A 28 -13.35 12.22 20.77
CA ASN A 28 -13.14 13.52 21.40
C ASN A 28 -12.45 14.52 20.46
N GLY A 29 -12.20 14.15 19.21
CA GLY A 29 -11.53 15.01 18.23
C GLY A 29 -9.99 14.96 18.28
N ASN A 30 -9.39 14.07 19.07
CA ASN A 30 -7.94 13.98 19.16
C ASN A 30 -7.36 13.11 18.04
N VAL A 31 -6.21 13.51 17.49
CA VAL A 31 -5.45 12.69 16.54
C VAL A 31 -4.65 11.64 17.31
N VAL A 32 -5.01 10.36 17.12
CA VAL A 32 -4.37 9.22 17.78
C VAL A 32 -3.79 8.22 16.77
N PRO A 33 -2.70 7.51 17.11
CA PRO A 33 -2.19 6.42 16.28
C PRO A 33 -3.24 5.32 16.07
N VAL A 34 -3.30 4.78 14.87
CA VAL A 34 -4.08 3.57 14.56
C VAL A 34 -3.27 2.36 15.03
N THR A 35 -3.86 1.55 15.90
CA THR A 35 -3.25 0.32 16.39
C THR A 35 -4.02 -0.91 15.90
N ASN A 36 -3.32 -2.03 15.74
CA ASN A 36 -3.94 -3.33 15.56
C ASN A 36 -4.60 -3.77 16.87
N TYR A 37 -5.83 -4.28 16.78
CA TYR A 37 -6.63 -4.69 17.93
C TYR A 37 -6.07 -5.95 18.60
N GLU A 38 -5.42 -6.84 17.85
CA GLU A 38 -4.96 -8.13 18.37
C GLU A 38 -3.70 -8.00 19.25
N ASP A 39 -2.74 -7.17 18.84
CA ASP A 39 -1.42 -7.08 19.46
C ASP A 39 -1.04 -5.65 19.92
N GLY A 40 -1.89 -4.64 19.63
CA GLY A 40 -1.65 -3.24 19.98
C GLY A 40 -0.59 -2.54 19.12
N SER A 41 -0.05 -3.20 18.09
CA SER A 41 1.01 -2.63 17.24
C SER A 41 0.52 -1.42 16.45
N GLN A 42 1.38 -0.40 16.33
CA GLN A 42 1.08 0.79 15.54
C GLN A 42 1.11 0.44 14.04
N GLN A 43 0.17 1.00 13.30
CA GLN A 43 0.11 0.85 11.85
C GLN A 43 0.73 2.06 11.15
N PHE A 44 1.30 1.80 9.99
CA PHE A 44 1.87 2.81 9.12
C PHE A 44 1.12 2.83 7.80
N VAL A 45 1.22 3.92 7.06
CA VAL A 45 0.66 4.04 5.71
C VAL A 45 1.72 4.56 4.77
N VAL A 46 1.81 3.96 3.59
CA VAL A 46 2.67 4.38 2.49
C VAL A 46 1.84 4.53 1.22
N SER A 47 2.12 5.57 0.42
CA SER A 47 1.54 5.71 -0.91
C SER A 47 2.52 5.16 -1.94
N LEU A 48 2.05 4.27 -2.80
CA LEU A 48 2.85 3.63 -3.84
C LEU A 48 2.25 3.90 -5.21
N PHE A 49 3.07 4.32 -6.17
CA PHE A 49 2.74 4.30 -7.58
C PHE A 49 3.02 2.93 -8.18
N ALA A 50 1.96 2.17 -8.47
CA ALA A 50 2.01 0.86 -9.07
C ALA A 50 1.94 0.96 -10.60
N LYS A 51 3.05 0.62 -11.28
CA LYS A 51 3.12 0.59 -12.75
C LYS A 51 3.45 -0.82 -13.23
N ARG A 52 2.66 -1.33 -14.16
CA ARG A 52 2.91 -2.66 -14.75
C ARG A 52 4.31 -2.72 -15.37
N LYS A 53 5.06 -3.79 -15.09
CA LYS A 53 6.37 -4.05 -15.69
C LYS A 53 6.23 -4.18 -17.23
N PRO A 54 7.26 -3.81 -18.00
CA PRO A 54 7.28 -4.02 -19.45
C PRO A 54 6.90 -5.46 -19.79
N ARG A 55 6.09 -5.64 -20.83
CA ARG A 55 5.76 -6.98 -21.32
C ARG A 55 6.95 -7.53 -22.11
N PRO A 56 7.23 -8.85 -22.04
CA PRO A 56 8.30 -9.48 -22.84
C PRO A 56 8.12 -9.30 -24.36
N ASP A 57 6.88 -9.13 -24.82
CA ASP A 57 6.53 -8.91 -26.22
C ASP A 57 6.73 -7.45 -26.71
N GLY A 58 7.21 -6.55 -25.84
CA GLY A 58 7.38 -5.13 -26.15
C GLY A 58 6.06 -4.35 -26.30
N GLY A 59 4.92 -4.97 -25.97
CA GLY A 59 3.61 -4.35 -26.08
C GLY A 59 3.45 -3.16 -25.13
N ARG A 60 2.54 -2.25 -25.49
CA ARG A 60 2.21 -1.09 -24.65
C ARG A 60 1.76 -1.53 -23.26
N VAL A 61 2.38 -0.95 -22.25
CA VAL A 61 1.92 -1.02 -20.85
C VAL A 61 0.96 0.13 -20.55
N GLY A 62 -0.08 -0.16 -19.79
CA GLY A 62 -1.06 0.84 -19.35
C GLY A 62 -0.43 1.89 -18.42
N LYS A 63 -1.22 2.93 -18.10
CA LYS A 63 -0.86 3.90 -17.07
C LYS A 63 -0.78 3.20 -15.71
N GLY A 64 0.05 3.74 -14.82
CA GLY A 64 0.09 3.28 -13.43
C GLY A 64 -1.04 3.89 -12.60
N GLU A 65 -1.19 3.38 -11.39
CA GLU A 65 -2.19 3.81 -10.42
C GLU A 65 -1.52 4.00 -9.07
N GLU A 66 -1.97 5.00 -8.31
CA GLU A 66 -1.54 5.17 -6.93
C GLU A 66 -2.40 4.32 -5.99
N ILE A 67 -1.74 3.57 -5.12
CA ILE A 67 -2.38 2.77 -4.09
C ILE A 67 -1.86 3.18 -2.72
N LYS A 68 -2.75 3.26 -1.73
CA LYS A 68 -2.38 3.42 -0.32
C LYS A 68 -2.35 2.06 0.35
N VAL A 69 -1.22 1.74 0.98
CA VAL A 69 -0.97 0.47 1.65
C VAL A 69 -0.80 0.72 3.13
N THR A 70 -1.57 0.02 3.96
CA THR A 70 -1.34 0.00 5.41
C THR A 70 -0.31 -1.09 5.74
N LEU A 71 0.77 -0.71 6.42
CA LEU A 71 1.80 -1.61 6.90
C LEU A 71 1.51 -2.02 8.34
N ALA A 72 1.68 -3.31 8.63
CA ALA A 72 1.45 -3.88 9.95
C ALA A 72 2.58 -3.58 10.93
N THR A 73 3.79 -3.33 10.43
CA THR A 73 4.97 -2.98 11.23
C THR A 73 5.57 -1.66 10.78
N ASP A 74 6.38 -1.07 11.65
CA ASP A 74 7.24 0.05 11.31
C ASP A 74 8.20 -0.36 10.17
N PRO A 75 8.17 0.32 9.02
CA PRO A 75 9.09 0.04 7.93
C PRO A 75 10.50 0.58 8.17
N GLY A 76 10.74 1.42 9.18
CA GLY A 76 12.00 2.13 9.36
C GLY A 76 12.13 3.40 8.50
N ASP A 77 13.25 4.11 8.68
CA ASP A 77 13.52 5.41 8.07
C ASP A 77 14.18 5.32 6.68
N GLU A 78 14.44 4.11 6.16
CA GLU A 78 15.22 3.91 4.94
C GLU A 78 14.42 4.07 3.62
N PHE A 79 13.14 4.42 3.70
CA PHE A 79 12.22 4.42 2.55
C PHE A 79 11.75 5.82 2.15
N ASP A 80 12.50 6.44 1.26
CA ASP A 80 12.19 7.76 0.70
C ASP A 80 11.31 7.69 -0.56
N GLU A 81 10.66 8.80 -0.87
CA GLU A 81 9.96 9.02 -2.14
C GLU A 81 10.88 8.73 -3.35
N GLY A 82 10.33 8.05 -4.35
CA GLY A 82 11.07 7.61 -5.53
C GLY A 82 11.77 6.25 -5.38
N MET A 83 11.89 5.69 -4.17
CA MET A 83 12.44 4.35 -3.98
C MET A 83 11.50 3.28 -4.56
N TYR A 84 12.07 2.26 -5.21
CA TYR A 84 11.30 1.09 -5.63
C TYR A 84 11.32 0.01 -4.55
N VAL A 85 10.14 -0.55 -4.26
CA VAL A 85 9.93 -1.52 -3.18
C VAL A 85 9.16 -2.75 -3.64
N GLU A 86 9.25 -3.80 -2.84
CA GLU A 86 8.35 -4.96 -2.88
C GLU A 86 7.61 -5.05 -1.54
N LEU A 87 6.31 -5.34 -1.58
CA LEU A 87 5.51 -5.57 -0.39
C LEU A 87 5.68 -7.00 0.11
N ILE A 88 5.76 -7.17 1.43
CA ILE A 88 5.83 -8.47 2.10
C ILE A 88 4.41 -8.86 2.52
N ASP A 89 3.95 -10.04 2.13
CA ASP A 89 2.61 -10.57 2.45
C ASP A 89 1.46 -9.60 2.12
N ALA A 90 1.49 -9.05 0.91
CA ALA A 90 0.49 -8.10 0.44
C ALA A 90 -0.90 -8.74 0.35
N THR A 91 -1.91 -8.02 0.85
CA THR A 91 -3.31 -8.41 0.80
C THR A 91 -4.20 -7.26 0.36
N GLY A 92 -5.32 -7.61 -0.26
CA GLY A 92 -6.39 -6.71 -0.64
C GLY A 92 -7.69 -7.12 0.04
N SER A 93 -8.47 -6.14 0.48
CA SER A 93 -9.81 -6.36 1.02
C SER A 93 -10.81 -5.36 0.43
N PRO A 94 -11.80 -5.82 -0.34
CA PRO A 94 -12.88 -4.96 -0.83
C PRO A 94 -13.81 -4.61 0.32
N TRP A 95 -14.17 -3.34 0.43
CA TRP A 95 -15.04 -2.83 1.48
C TRP A 95 -16.26 -2.11 0.91
N ALA A 96 -17.35 -2.14 1.67
CA ALA A 96 -18.54 -1.36 1.42
C ALA A 96 -19.12 -0.90 2.76
N MET A 97 -19.46 0.38 2.87
CA MET A 97 -20.00 1.01 4.07
C MET A 97 -21.10 2.01 3.67
N LYS A 98 -22.10 2.18 4.53
CA LYS A 98 -23.09 3.24 4.35
C LYS A 98 -22.60 4.53 5.00
N ASP A 99 -22.76 5.66 4.34
CA ASP A 99 -22.60 6.97 4.97
C ASP A 99 -23.81 7.33 5.85
N GLN A 100 -23.74 8.49 6.52
CA GLN A 100 -24.81 8.97 7.41
C GLN A 100 -26.13 9.24 6.65
N GLN A 101 -26.05 9.51 5.34
CA GLN A 101 -27.21 9.75 4.47
C GLN A 101 -27.76 8.44 3.87
N GLY A 102 -27.13 7.30 4.13
CA GLY A 102 -27.54 5.98 3.66
C GLY A 102 -26.97 5.57 2.30
N ASN A 103 -26.12 6.37 1.66
CA ASN A 103 -25.45 5.99 0.42
C ASN A 103 -24.37 4.94 0.67
N VAL A 104 -24.21 4.00 -0.26
CA VAL A 104 -23.15 2.98 -0.16
C VAL A 104 -21.88 3.51 -0.80
N ASN A 105 -20.85 3.70 0.02
CA ASN A 105 -19.47 3.87 -0.41
C ASN A 105 -18.78 2.51 -0.46
N SER A 106 -17.94 2.29 -1.44
CA SER A 106 -17.16 1.06 -1.55
C SER A 106 -15.77 1.34 -2.10
N GLY A 107 -14.85 0.42 -1.87
CA GLY A 107 -13.48 0.55 -2.33
C GLY A 107 -12.66 -0.71 -2.12
N LEU A 108 -11.38 -0.61 -2.46
CA LEU A 108 -10.38 -1.63 -2.20
C LEU A 108 -9.36 -1.06 -1.22
N SER A 109 -9.03 -1.83 -0.19
CA SER A 109 -7.97 -1.49 0.76
C SER A 109 -6.81 -2.46 0.60
N PHE A 110 -5.58 -1.95 0.68
CA PHE A 110 -4.37 -2.76 0.61
C PHE A 110 -3.67 -2.78 1.97
N LYS A 111 -3.13 -3.93 2.33
CA LYS A 111 -2.29 -4.13 3.52
C LYS A 111 -1.07 -4.96 3.17
N ALA A 112 0.01 -4.79 3.92
CA ALA A 112 1.19 -5.64 3.84
C ALA A 112 1.79 -5.80 5.24
N ALA A 113 2.54 -6.89 5.48
CA ALA A 113 3.30 -7.06 6.71
C ALA A 113 4.38 -5.97 6.82
N GLY A 114 5.06 -5.69 5.71
CA GLY A 114 6.08 -4.66 5.59
C GLY A 114 6.50 -4.48 4.14
N MET A 115 7.68 -3.91 3.92
CA MET A 115 8.25 -3.74 2.59
C MET A 115 9.77 -3.89 2.63
N LYS A 116 10.35 -4.12 1.46
CA LYS A 116 11.80 -4.21 1.25
C LYS A 116 12.19 -3.48 -0.03
N PRO A 117 13.44 -3.05 -0.18
CA PRO A 117 13.92 -2.53 -1.46
C PRO A 117 13.69 -3.54 -2.58
N ALA A 118 13.22 -3.06 -3.74
CA ALA A 118 13.07 -3.91 -4.91
C ALA A 118 14.45 -4.38 -5.40
N GLY A 119 14.60 -5.67 -5.67
CA GLY A 119 15.84 -6.21 -6.24
C GLY A 119 16.13 -5.62 -7.63
N GLN A 120 17.40 -5.71 -8.10
CA GLN A 120 17.85 -5.22 -9.42
C GLN A 120 16.95 -5.67 -10.60
N GLY A 121 16.24 -6.80 -10.48
CA GLY A 121 15.27 -7.28 -11.47
C GLY A 121 14.06 -6.36 -11.70
N GLY A 122 13.79 -5.39 -10.84
CA GLY A 122 12.79 -4.33 -11.05
C GLY A 122 13.29 -3.12 -11.87
N LEU A 123 14.62 -2.94 -11.95
CA LEU A 123 15.27 -1.74 -12.49
C LEU A 123 15.88 -1.97 -13.88
N SER A 124 16.27 -3.20 -14.24
CA SER A 124 17.01 -3.54 -15.47
C SER A 124 16.24 -3.50 -16.81
N SER A 125 15.12 -2.78 -16.92
CA SER A 125 14.47 -2.58 -18.23
C SER A 125 14.20 -1.12 -18.56
N ALA A 126 14.98 -0.22 -17.96
CA ALA A 126 15.05 1.19 -18.34
C ALA A 126 16.50 1.55 -18.70
N ALA A 127 17.01 0.91 -19.75
CA ALA A 127 18.18 1.35 -20.50
C ALA A 127 17.96 0.96 -21.96
#